data_AF-A0A1Q7IN80-F1
#
_entry.id   AF-A0A1Q7IN80-F1
#
_cell.length_a   1.000
_cell.length_b   1.000
_cell.length_c   1.000
_cell.angle_alpha   90.00
_cell.angle_beta   90.00
_cell.angle_gamma   90.00
#
_symmetry.space_group_name_H-M   'P 1'
#
loop_
_entity.id
_entity.type
_entity.pdbx_description
1 polymer ?
#
loop_
_entity_poly.entity_id
_entity_poly.type
_entity_poly.pdbx_seq_one_letter_code
_entity_poly.pdbx_strand_id
1 'polypeptide(L)'
;MTVGLSAFAVSQVIGTRKPCTSNCGAKIVTPLPAPATYKSSAFGFEVDYDPGWTVRSQDSQGIILATKLGLLQVTGTKSGQPLQDLMQATVSALPSSTWQDVLHVTDLKGAHIGDQDGIGAVYSANLIQTNAKAAKVRLFVIAATKGGVNVVIFGVNPSDAKDFPNGIPEGQEFDALCQEFQWSSG
;
A
#
# COMPACT_ATOMS: atom_id res chain seq x y z
N MET A 1 26.75 -28.92 -2.87
CA MET A 1 25.38 -28.52 -2.48
C MET A 1 24.47 -28.86 -3.64
N THR A 2 23.54 -29.78 -3.46
CA THR A 2 22.70 -30.33 -4.53
C THR A 2 21.28 -29.82 -4.30
N VAL A 3 20.75 -29.06 -5.25
CA VAL A 3 19.41 -28.47 -5.21
C VAL A 3 18.40 -29.53 -5.63
N GLY A 4 17.51 -29.91 -4.71
CA GLY A 4 16.40 -30.82 -4.99
C GLY A 4 15.30 -30.10 -5.76
N LEU A 5 15.17 -30.41 -7.05
CA LEU A 5 14.02 -30.03 -7.87
C LEU A 5 12.78 -30.78 -7.36
N SER A 6 11.88 -30.07 -6.71
CA SER A 6 10.57 -30.61 -6.33
C SER A 6 9.67 -30.57 -7.56
N ALA A 7 9.48 -31.72 -8.21
CA ALA A 7 8.52 -31.87 -9.28
C ALA A 7 7.10 -31.91 -8.70
N PHE A 8 6.26 -30.94 -9.08
CA PHE A 8 4.82 -31.01 -8.81
C PHE A 8 4.22 -32.10 -9.71
N ALA A 9 3.66 -33.14 -9.08
CA ALA A 9 2.98 -34.21 -9.77
C ALA A 9 1.67 -33.69 -10.39
N VAL A 10 1.68 -33.43 -11.69
CA VAL A 10 0.45 -33.21 -12.47
C VAL A 10 -0.18 -34.58 -12.72
N SER A 11 -1.19 -34.96 -11.94
CA SER A 11 -2.02 -36.12 -12.25
C SER A 11 -2.88 -35.81 -13.48
N GLN A 12 -2.45 -36.30 -14.65
CA GLN A 12 -3.31 -36.36 -15.83
C GLN A 12 -4.29 -37.52 -15.70
N VAL A 13 -5.52 -37.22 -15.25
CA VAL A 13 -6.61 -38.19 -15.29
C VAL A 13 -7.24 -38.14 -16.69
N ILE A 14 -6.80 -39.03 -17.57
CA ILE A 14 -7.50 -39.36 -18.81
C ILE A 14 -8.66 -40.29 -18.44
N GLY A 15 -9.88 -39.76 -18.42
CA GLY A 15 -11.10 -40.55 -18.22
C GLY A 15 -12.35 -39.69 -18.14
N THR A 16 -13.40 -40.06 -18.89
CA THR A 16 -14.73 -39.43 -18.89
C THR A 16 -15.46 -39.70 -17.58
N ARG A 17 -15.15 -38.95 -16.53
CA ARG A 17 -15.87 -39.00 -15.25
C ARG A 17 -17.11 -38.10 -15.31
N LYS A 18 -18.24 -38.62 -14.83
CA LYS A 18 -19.50 -37.87 -14.65
C LYS A 18 -19.21 -36.59 -13.82
N PRO A 19 -19.73 -35.42 -14.21
CA PRO A 19 -19.57 -34.20 -13.43
C PRO A 19 -20.10 -34.44 -12.02
N CYS A 20 -19.28 -34.12 -11.02
CA CYS A 20 -19.68 -34.23 -9.63
C CYS A 20 -20.80 -33.20 -9.35
N THR A 21 -21.92 -33.68 -8.78
CA THR A 21 -23.13 -32.87 -8.58
C THR A 21 -23.37 -32.45 -7.12
N SER A 22 -22.60 -32.95 -6.15
CA SER A 22 -22.64 -32.50 -4.75
C SER A 22 -21.32 -32.79 -4.02
N ASN A 23 -20.90 -31.88 -3.13
CA ASN A 23 -19.67 -32.00 -2.31
C ASN A 23 -18.39 -32.22 -3.13
N CYS A 24 -18.29 -31.57 -4.27
CA CYS A 24 -17.07 -31.56 -5.07
C CYS A 24 -16.04 -30.67 -4.38
N GLY A 25 -14.78 -31.10 -4.34
CA GLY A 25 -13.68 -30.29 -3.82
C GLY A 25 -13.67 -28.90 -4.48
N ALA A 26 -13.13 -27.90 -3.76
CA ALA A 26 -13.15 -26.51 -4.17
C ALA A 26 -12.85 -26.39 -5.68
N LYS A 27 -13.79 -25.80 -6.42
CA LYS A 27 -13.59 -25.49 -7.82
C LYS A 27 -12.29 -24.70 -7.89
N ILE A 28 -11.30 -25.18 -8.65
CA ILE A 28 -10.07 -24.43 -8.90
C ILE A 28 -10.51 -23.19 -9.69
N VAL A 29 -10.80 -22.12 -8.96
CA VAL A 29 -10.92 -20.77 -9.51
C VAL A 29 -9.50 -20.40 -9.92
N THR A 30 -9.36 -19.70 -11.05
CA THR A 30 -8.07 -19.26 -11.60
C THR A 30 -7.12 -18.83 -10.48
N PRO A 31 -5.88 -19.36 -10.42
CA PRO A 31 -4.92 -18.97 -9.40
C PRO A 31 -4.81 -17.45 -9.34
N LEU A 32 -4.84 -16.88 -8.13
CA LEU A 32 -4.59 -15.46 -7.95
C LEU A 32 -3.19 -15.13 -8.52
N PRO A 33 -3.03 -14.08 -9.33
CA PRO A 33 -1.71 -13.67 -9.80
C PRO A 33 -0.75 -13.48 -8.63
N ALA A 34 0.50 -13.91 -8.79
CA ALA A 34 1.52 -13.66 -7.78
C ALA A 34 1.72 -12.14 -7.60
N PRO A 35 1.92 -11.64 -6.36
CA PRO A 35 2.18 -10.24 -6.13
C PRO A 35 3.48 -9.81 -6.83
N ALA A 36 3.55 -8.53 -7.20
CA ALA A 36 4.81 -7.91 -7.58
C ALA A 36 5.50 -7.37 -6.32
N THR A 37 6.83 -7.37 -6.29
CA THR A 37 7.61 -6.96 -5.11
C THR A 37 8.54 -5.80 -5.46
N TYR A 38 8.52 -4.77 -4.63
CA TYR A 38 9.55 -3.73 -4.60
C TYR A 38 10.49 -3.98 -3.43
N LYS A 39 11.80 -3.80 -3.65
CA LYS A 39 12.82 -3.87 -2.60
C LYS A 39 13.65 -2.59 -2.59
N SER A 40 13.69 -1.93 -1.44
CA SER A 40 14.59 -0.79 -1.23
C SER A 40 16.04 -1.26 -1.15
N SER A 41 16.86 -0.82 -2.10
CA SER A 41 18.30 -1.11 -2.07
C SER A 41 19.08 -0.25 -1.06
N ALA A 42 18.52 0.89 -0.62
CA ALA A 42 19.13 1.74 0.40
C ALA A 42 18.82 1.28 1.84
N PHE A 43 17.64 0.70 2.07
CA PHE A 43 17.12 0.42 3.43
C PHE A 43 16.66 -1.02 3.65
N GLY A 44 16.66 -1.85 2.61
CA GLY A 44 16.45 -3.30 2.72
C GLY A 44 15.01 -3.76 2.94
N PHE A 45 14.05 -2.85 3.11
CA PHE A 45 12.64 -3.21 3.23
C PHE A 45 12.04 -3.65 1.88
N GLU A 46 10.96 -4.42 1.96
CA GLU A 46 10.22 -4.94 0.82
C GLU A 46 8.73 -4.60 0.93
N VAL A 47 8.10 -4.42 -0.22
CA VAL A 47 6.66 -4.16 -0.32
C VAL A 47 6.09 -4.99 -1.45
N ASP A 48 5.17 -5.89 -1.11
CA ASP A 48 4.38 -6.61 -2.10
C ASP A 48 3.18 -5.75 -2.55
N TYR A 49 2.83 -5.78 -3.83
CA TYR A 49 1.72 -5.00 -4.38
C TYR A 49 1.02 -5.73 -5.54
N ASP A 50 -0.21 -5.31 -5.85
CA ASP A 50 -0.99 -5.86 -6.97
C ASP A 50 -0.28 -5.59 -8.31
N PRO A 51 0.05 -6.63 -9.10
CA PRO A 51 0.73 -6.46 -10.39
C PRO A 51 -0.09 -5.69 -11.44
N GLY A 52 -1.40 -5.51 -11.21
CA GLY A 52 -2.27 -4.66 -12.01
C GLY A 52 -2.11 -3.16 -11.73
N TRP A 53 -1.36 -2.76 -10.69
CA TRP A 53 -1.07 -1.36 -10.41
C TRP A 53 0.07 -0.84 -11.27
N THR A 54 0.05 0.46 -11.57
CA THR A 54 1.09 1.08 -12.38
C THR A 54 2.18 1.63 -11.49
N VAL A 55 3.42 1.15 -11.65
CA VAL A 55 4.59 1.80 -11.05
C VAL A 55 4.82 3.14 -11.76
N ARG A 56 4.63 4.24 -11.03
CA ARG A 56 4.87 5.61 -11.55
C ARG A 56 6.35 5.97 -11.49
N SER A 57 6.99 5.63 -10.38
CA SER A 57 8.42 5.78 -10.16
C SER A 57 8.88 4.85 -9.05
N GLN A 58 10.15 4.46 -9.08
CA GLN A 58 10.80 3.76 -7.99
C GLN A 58 12.30 4.07 -8.02
N ASP A 59 12.93 4.08 -6.86
CA ASP A 59 14.36 4.28 -6.71
C ASP A 59 14.90 3.45 -5.54
N SER A 60 16.10 3.75 -5.05
CA SER A 60 16.70 3.02 -3.93
C SER A 60 16.00 3.26 -2.59
N GLN A 61 15.22 4.34 -2.45
CA GLN A 61 14.59 4.76 -1.21
C GLN A 61 13.10 4.41 -1.15
N GLY A 62 12.40 4.39 -2.28
CA GLY A 62 10.97 4.12 -2.29
C GLY A 62 10.34 3.80 -3.64
N ILE A 63 9.03 3.67 -3.61
CA ILE A 63 8.17 3.37 -4.77
C ILE A 63 6.90 4.22 -4.73
N ILE A 64 6.43 4.64 -5.91
CA ILE A 64 5.15 5.30 -6.13
C ILE A 64 4.32 4.44 -7.09
N LEU A 65 3.14 4.06 -6.62
CA LEU A 65 2.17 3.21 -7.30
C LEU A 65 0.92 4.04 -7.61
N ALA A 66 0.42 3.95 -8.84
CA ALA A 66 -0.91 4.38 -9.18
C ALA A 66 -1.85 3.18 -9.16
N THR A 67 -2.86 3.25 -8.29
CA THR A 67 -3.89 2.24 -8.09
C THR A 67 -5.17 2.69 -8.80
N LYS A 68 -6.20 1.83 -8.79
CA LYS A 68 -7.54 2.23 -9.26
C LYS A 68 -8.17 3.34 -8.40
N LEU A 69 -7.80 3.40 -7.12
CA LEU A 69 -8.36 4.32 -6.13
C LEU A 69 -7.56 5.62 -6.03
N GLY A 70 -6.30 5.63 -6.46
CA GLY A 70 -5.50 6.85 -6.52
C GLY A 70 -4.00 6.57 -6.53
N LEU A 71 -3.27 7.20 -5.62
CA LEU A 71 -1.81 7.10 -5.53
C LEU A 71 -1.40 6.54 -4.18
N LEU A 72 -0.40 5.66 -4.18
CA LEU A 72 0.25 5.15 -2.99
C LEU A 72 1.76 5.31 -3.14
N GLN A 73 2.42 5.80 -2.09
CA GLN A 73 3.85 6.02 -2.04
C GLN A 73 4.40 5.41 -0.77
N VAL A 74 5.48 4.65 -0.89
CA VAL A 74 6.26 4.14 0.23
C VAL A 74 7.66 4.73 0.13
N THR A 75 8.18 5.32 1.21
CA THR A 75 9.49 5.97 1.22
C THR A 75 10.24 5.66 2.51
N GLY A 76 11.47 5.18 2.36
CA GLY A 76 12.40 4.98 3.47
C GLY A 76 13.38 6.14 3.64
N THR A 77 13.76 6.40 4.88
CA THR A 77 14.81 7.35 5.26
C THR A 77 15.60 6.81 6.45
N LYS A 78 16.78 7.40 6.72
CA LYS A 78 17.48 7.12 7.98
C LYS A 78 16.67 7.68 9.14
N SER A 79 16.59 6.91 10.23
CA SER A 79 16.01 7.41 11.48
C SER A 79 16.81 8.58 12.06
N GLY A 80 16.16 9.38 12.90
CA GLY A 80 16.78 10.53 13.55
C GLY A 80 15.79 11.63 13.91
N GLN A 81 14.63 11.64 13.26
CA GLN A 81 13.53 12.55 13.58
C GLN A 81 12.39 11.79 14.28
N PRO A 82 11.69 12.43 15.23
CA PRO A 82 10.44 11.92 15.78
C PRO A 82 9.42 11.62 14.68
N LEU A 83 8.60 10.58 14.86
CA LEU A 83 7.61 10.18 13.86
C LEU A 83 6.61 11.30 13.55
N GLN A 84 6.24 12.11 14.55
CA GLN A 84 5.34 13.25 14.36
C GLN A 84 5.93 14.30 13.40
N ASP A 85 7.22 14.59 13.54
CA ASP A 85 7.92 15.53 12.67
C ASP A 85 8.05 14.98 11.25
N LEU A 86 8.23 13.66 11.11
CA LEU A 86 8.29 12.98 9.82
C LEU A 86 6.94 13.03 9.08
N MET A 87 5.83 12.78 9.79
CA MET A 87 4.49 12.95 9.22
C MET A 87 4.24 14.39 8.80
N GLN A 88 4.57 15.36 9.66
CA GLN A 88 4.39 16.77 9.36
C GLN A 88 5.26 17.20 8.16
N ALA A 89 6.50 16.73 8.07
CA ALA A 89 7.38 16.99 6.94
C ALA A 89 6.81 16.43 5.62
N THR A 90 6.22 15.23 5.67
CA THR A 90 5.56 14.59 4.51
C THR A 90 4.42 15.46 3.99
N VAL A 91 3.56 15.94 4.88
CA VAL A 91 2.42 16.80 4.50
C VAL A 91 2.89 18.18 4.03
N SER A 92 3.86 18.78 4.72
CA SER A 92 4.41 20.09 4.36
C SER A 92 5.19 20.10 3.05
N ALA A 93 5.69 18.95 2.60
CA ALA A 93 6.41 18.81 1.33
C ALA A 93 5.47 18.72 0.11
N LEU A 94 4.15 18.59 0.32
CA LEU A 94 3.18 18.54 -0.77
C LEU A 94 3.18 19.87 -1.57
N PRO A 95 3.39 19.85 -2.89
CA PRO A 95 3.43 21.07 -3.70
C PRO A 95 2.10 21.82 -3.65
N SER A 96 2.12 23.08 -3.17
CA SER A 96 0.90 23.92 -3.05
C SER A 96 0.23 24.25 -4.38
N SER A 97 0.94 24.11 -5.50
CA SER A 97 0.40 24.19 -6.86
C SER A 97 -0.54 23.03 -7.21
N THR A 98 -0.41 21.90 -6.50
CA THR A 98 -1.17 20.66 -6.72
C THR A 98 -2.09 20.35 -5.54
N TRP A 99 -1.69 20.65 -4.31
CA TRP A 99 -2.42 20.34 -3.10
C TRP A 99 -2.78 21.63 -2.35
N GLN A 100 -4.07 21.93 -2.26
CA GLN A 100 -4.58 23.12 -1.56
C GLN A 100 -5.40 22.72 -0.35
N ASP A 101 -5.48 23.62 0.63
CA ASP A 101 -6.30 23.48 1.84
C ASP A 101 -6.09 22.15 2.58
N VAL A 102 -4.83 21.75 2.74
CA VAL A 102 -4.49 20.51 3.45
C VAL A 102 -4.80 20.68 4.94
N LEU A 103 -5.76 19.92 5.45
CA LEU A 103 -6.24 20.01 6.83
C LEU A 103 -6.24 18.64 7.49
N HIS A 104 -5.80 18.58 8.74
CA HIS A 104 -5.89 17.38 9.56
C HIS A 104 -7.36 17.04 9.86
N VAL A 105 -7.72 15.76 9.73
CA VAL A 105 -9.07 15.26 9.98
C VAL A 105 -9.10 14.43 11.26
N THR A 106 -8.29 13.38 11.33
CA THR A 106 -8.23 12.48 12.50
C THR A 106 -6.93 11.68 12.51
N ASP A 107 -6.48 11.30 13.70
CA ASP A 107 -5.41 10.32 13.88
C ASP A 107 -5.93 8.89 13.60
N LEU A 108 -5.05 8.05 13.05
CA LEU A 108 -5.27 6.62 12.83
C LEU A 108 -4.81 5.83 14.06
N LYS A 109 -5.75 5.40 14.89
CA LYS A 109 -5.45 4.61 16.09
C LYS A 109 -4.98 3.20 15.70
N GLY A 110 -3.86 2.75 16.27
CA GLY A 110 -3.30 1.43 15.99
C GLY A 110 -2.58 1.34 14.63
N ALA A 111 -2.20 2.49 14.06
CA ALA A 111 -1.42 2.53 12.83
C ALA A 111 -0.08 1.79 12.99
N HIS A 112 0.23 0.96 12.02
CA HIS A 112 1.45 0.15 11.96
C HIS A 112 1.91 0.00 10.51
N ILE A 113 3.17 -0.40 10.34
CA ILE A 113 3.73 -0.79 9.05
C ILE A 113 4.40 -2.15 9.27
N GLY A 114 3.98 -3.18 8.55
CA GLY A 114 4.38 -4.56 8.79
C GLY A 114 4.09 -4.97 10.24
N ASP A 115 5.12 -5.46 10.93
CA ASP A 115 5.07 -5.85 12.35
C ASP A 115 5.45 -4.72 13.32
N GLN A 116 5.59 -3.47 12.85
CA GLN A 116 6.08 -2.35 13.65
C GLN A 116 4.97 -1.33 13.91
N ASP A 117 4.70 -1.08 15.19
CA ASP A 117 3.84 0.02 15.63
C ASP A 117 4.36 1.36 15.12
N GLY A 118 3.43 2.20 14.71
CA GLY A 118 3.71 3.53 14.20
C GLY A 118 2.66 4.55 14.64
N ILE A 119 2.62 5.65 13.91
CA ILE A 119 1.57 6.65 14.01
C ILE A 119 1.01 6.91 12.63
N GLY A 120 -0.23 7.36 12.55
CA GLY A 120 -0.80 7.77 11.28
C GLY A 120 -1.92 8.77 11.46
N ALA A 121 -2.25 9.47 10.39
CA ALA A 121 -3.34 10.42 10.37
C ALA A 121 -3.95 10.54 8.98
N VAL A 122 -5.19 10.99 8.96
CA VAL A 122 -5.97 11.31 7.76
C VAL A 122 -6.04 12.83 7.61
N TYR A 123 -5.84 13.29 6.38
CA TYR A 123 -5.94 14.68 5.98
C TYR A 123 -6.95 14.85 4.85
N SER A 124 -7.57 16.02 4.77
CA SER A 124 -8.36 16.45 3.62
C SER A 124 -7.55 17.42 2.78
N ALA A 125 -7.71 17.40 1.46
CA ALA A 125 -7.12 18.41 0.57
C ALA A 125 -7.99 18.62 -0.68
N ASN A 126 -7.71 19.71 -1.38
CA ASN A 126 -8.17 19.98 -2.74
C ASN A 126 -7.02 19.66 -3.71
N LEU A 127 -7.20 18.64 -4.56
CA LEU A 127 -6.27 18.28 -5.62
C LEU A 127 -6.55 19.12 -6.86
N ILE A 128 -5.56 19.93 -7.25
CA ILE A 128 -5.60 20.78 -8.44
C ILE A 128 -4.90 20.06 -9.59
N GLN A 129 -5.62 19.90 -10.70
CA GLN A 129 -5.09 19.33 -11.93
C GLN A 129 -5.15 20.37 -13.05
N THR A 130 -4.13 20.38 -13.92
CA THR A 130 -4.09 21.28 -15.08
C THR A 130 -5.33 21.07 -15.95
N ASN A 131 -6.06 22.15 -16.26
CA ASN A 131 -7.28 22.14 -17.07
C ASN A 131 -8.46 21.32 -16.51
N ALA A 132 -8.49 21.04 -15.21
CA ALA A 132 -9.60 20.36 -14.56
C ALA A 132 -10.08 21.13 -13.31
N LYS A 133 -11.31 20.83 -12.86
CA LYS A 133 -11.83 21.38 -11.61
C LYS A 133 -11.09 20.74 -10.42
N ALA A 134 -10.87 21.52 -9.37
CA ALA A 134 -10.34 21.01 -8.11
C ALA A 134 -11.19 19.83 -7.60
N ALA A 135 -10.52 18.72 -7.26
CA ALA A 135 -11.15 17.53 -6.72
C ALA A 135 -10.86 17.42 -5.23
N LYS A 136 -11.90 17.20 -4.40
CA LYS A 136 -11.67 16.92 -2.99
C LYS A 136 -11.11 15.52 -2.83
N VAL A 137 -10.07 15.39 -2.01
CA VAL A 137 -9.35 14.13 -1.76
C VAL A 137 -9.14 13.92 -0.26
N ARG A 138 -8.91 12.66 0.11
CA ARG A 138 -8.42 12.28 1.43
C ARG A 138 -7.04 11.66 1.27
N LEU A 139 -6.15 12.08 2.16
CA LEU A 139 -4.77 11.63 2.23
C LEU A 139 -4.63 10.86 3.54
N PHE A 140 -3.82 9.82 3.56
CA PHE A 140 -3.28 9.31 4.80
C PHE A 140 -1.76 9.34 4.76
N VAL A 141 -1.21 9.47 5.96
CA VAL A 141 0.21 9.28 6.22
C VAL A 141 0.29 8.30 7.38
N ILE A 142 1.03 7.22 7.19
CA ILE A 142 1.43 6.30 8.26
C ILE A 142 2.94 6.31 8.31
N ALA A 143 3.52 6.46 9.49
CA ALA A 143 4.95 6.47 9.70
C ALA A 143 5.33 5.50 10.83
N ALA A 144 6.41 4.74 10.61
CA ALA A 144 6.96 3.82 11.60
C ALA A 144 8.49 3.80 11.51
N THR A 145 9.14 3.40 12.61
CA THR A 145 10.59 3.30 12.71
C THR A 145 11.00 1.93 13.21
N LYS A 146 11.89 1.24 12.51
CA LYS A 146 12.50 -0.02 12.94
C LYS A 146 13.97 -0.08 12.53
N GLY A 147 14.84 -0.59 13.41
CA GLY A 147 16.22 -0.89 13.05
C GLY A 147 17.02 0.29 12.49
N GLY A 148 16.72 1.53 12.91
CA GLY A 148 17.38 2.73 12.42
C GLY A 148 16.86 3.27 11.08
N VAL A 149 15.78 2.71 10.55
CA VAL A 149 15.09 3.14 9.33
C VAL A 149 13.72 3.71 9.68
N ASN A 150 13.40 4.87 9.13
CA ASN A 150 12.07 5.46 9.13
C ASN A 150 11.38 5.12 7.81
N VAL A 151 10.13 4.67 7.86
CA VAL A 151 9.31 4.41 6.68
C VAL A 151 8.04 5.25 6.77
N VAL A 152 7.68 5.90 5.67
CA VAL A 152 6.41 6.60 5.50
C VAL A 152 5.64 5.96 4.36
N ILE A 153 4.39 5.63 4.62
CA ILE A 153 3.39 5.29 3.61
C ILE A 153 2.45 6.48 3.49
N PHE A 154 2.41 7.06 2.30
CA PHE A 154 1.50 8.13 1.92
C PHE A 154 0.54 7.59 0.86
N GLY A 155 -0.76 7.83 1.01
CA GLY A 155 -1.70 7.49 -0.04
C GLY A 155 -2.85 8.47 -0.16
N VAL A 156 -3.47 8.47 -1.33
CA VAL A 156 -4.46 9.45 -1.75
C VAL A 156 -5.59 8.74 -2.45
N ASN A 157 -6.81 9.03 -2.01
CA ASN A 157 -8.04 8.59 -2.66
C ASN A 157 -8.99 9.79 -2.85
N PRO A 158 -9.86 9.80 -3.88
CA PRO A 158 -10.97 10.75 -4.00
C PRO A 158 -11.78 10.81 -2.70
N SER A 159 -12.19 12.01 -2.27
CA SER A 159 -12.90 12.18 -1.00
C SER A 159 -14.41 11.92 -1.09
N ASP A 160 -14.93 11.48 -2.24
CA ASP A 160 -16.35 11.28 -2.44
C ASP A 160 -16.67 9.79 -2.62
N ALA A 161 -17.67 9.34 -1.88
CA ALA A 161 -18.46 8.17 -2.24
C ALA A 161 -19.93 8.40 -1.85
N LYS A 162 -20.50 9.59 -2.11
CA LYS A 162 -21.86 10.11 -1.76
C LYS A 162 -22.26 10.11 -0.28
N ASP A 163 -21.74 9.19 0.53
CA ASP A 163 -22.23 8.82 1.87
C ASP A 163 -21.14 8.86 2.98
N PHE A 164 -19.88 9.16 2.64
CA PHE A 164 -18.76 9.04 3.57
C PHE A 164 -18.04 10.37 3.75
N PRO A 165 -18.38 11.15 4.79
CA PRO A 165 -17.86 12.51 4.95
C PRO A 165 -16.35 12.58 5.25
N ASN A 166 -15.65 11.47 5.52
CA ASN A 166 -14.22 11.42 5.83
C ASN A 166 -13.46 10.25 5.19
N GLY A 167 -13.41 10.17 3.85
CA GLY A 167 -12.77 9.12 3.04
C GLY A 167 -11.40 8.55 3.48
N ILE A 168 -11.11 7.36 2.93
CA ILE A 168 -10.68 6.11 3.60
C ILE A 168 -11.89 5.47 4.30
N PRO A 169 -12.35 4.28 3.87
CA PRO A 169 -13.61 3.71 4.35
C PRO A 169 -13.48 3.33 5.83
N GLU A 170 -14.01 4.16 6.74
CA GLU A 170 -14.25 3.71 8.11
C GLU A 170 -15.22 2.53 8.08
N GLY A 171 -14.75 1.35 8.53
CA GLY A 171 -15.55 0.12 8.58
C GLY A 171 -15.30 -0.88 7.44
N GLN A 172 -14.36 -0.61 6.52
CA GLN A 172 -13.78 -1.66 5.68
C GLN A 172 -12.28 -1.75 5.92
N GLU A 173 -11.73 -2.97 5.84
CA GLU A 173 -10.29 -3.19 5.92
C GLU A 173 -9.61 -2.44 4.78
N PHE A 174 -8.85 -1.40 5.13
CA PHE A 174 -8.01 -0.66 4.21
C PHE A 174 -6.57 -1.07 4.48
N ASP A 175 -6.05 -1.98 3.67
CA ASP A 175 -4.64 -2.33 3.71
C ASP A 175 -3.85 -1.44 2.74
N ALA A 176 -3.11 -0.49 3.31
CA ALA A 176 -2.32 0.47 2.56
C ALA A 176 -0.94 -0.08 2.19
N LEU A 177 -0.87 -1.36 1.81
CA LEU A 177 0.36 -2.15 1.78
C LEU A 177 1.01 -2.31 3.17
N CYS A 178 0.24 -2.15 4.25
CA CYS A 178 0.80 -2.19 5.59
C CYS A 178 1.10 -3.63 6.00
N GLN A 179 0.26 -4.60 5.65
CA GLN A 179 0.53 -6.02 5.95
C GLN A 179 1.41 -6.68 4.90
N GLU A 180 1.42 -6.12 3.68
CA GLU A 180 2.31 -6.50 2.59
C GLU A 180 3.74 -5.93 2.74
N PHE A 181 3.98 -5.14 3.78
CA PHE A 181 5.29 -4.56 4.08
C PHE A 181 6.14 -5.51 4.92
N GLN A 182 7.37 -5.73 4.46
CA GLN A 182 8.38 -6.47 5.21
C GLN A 182 9.56 -5.57 5.54
N TRP A 183 9.86 -5.43 6.83
CA TRP A 183 11.06 -4.73 7.26
C TRP A 183 12.31 -5.53 6.89
N SER A 184 13.43 -4.82 6.67
CA SER A 184 14.72 -5.49 6.56
C SER A 184 14.95 -6.37 7.78
N SER A 185 15.25 -7.65 7.55
CA SER A 185 15.88 -8.48 8.57
C SER A 185 17.22 -7.84 8.91
N GLY A 186 17.36 -7.32 10.13
CA GLY A 186 18.64 -6.79 10.63
C GLY A 186 19.73 -7.85 10.69
#